data_AF-S7QM50-F1
#
_entry.id   AF-S7QM50-F1
#
_cell.length_a   1.000
_cell.length_b   1.000
_cell.length_c   1.000
_cell.angle_alpha   90.00
_cell.angle_beta   90.00
_cell.angle_gamma   90.00
#
_symmetry.space_group_name_H-M   'P 1'
#
loop_
_entity.id
_entity.type
_entity.pdbx_description
1 polymer ?
#
loop_
_entity_poly.entity_id
_entity_poly.type
_entity_poly.pdbx_seq_one_letter_code
_entity_poly.pdbx_strand_id
1 'polypeptide(L)'
;MERHSHRRRSQGKVQVKLEDQVGSPDQSLTSRVLQVPVNLFFDLLSTAFRLLRPLVPYIVPLAIAGFIIPVLVLFSASAGWYVWKNVAVGWETELYLQYGDGPVPYAETALPPLVPLQPYDISLRLVVPATESNYALGNFMSSLRLTSPANETLTSVRRPALVLPPSKKLPIPFFSSKPDTTGVELHLLSSFVPGARNTFARVELGRNDAWKSIGSGQGRELTVVSASLTGVLVHKGVRGLVTRYPIISASIASSIFLVASFAAFAACMLPVLASRVPEEPPAEGEKNAIAPPAALGPEPGADEKPTRRRRTSRRSRSHASRTHEATPAAEAPESAIPSANDGQTPLRRRRSRLSDSNVQSESD
;
A
#
# COMPACT_ATOMS: atom_id res chain seq x y z
N MET A 1 66.24 0.31 -16.36
CA MET A 1 66.05 1.72 -15.94
C MET A 1 64.83 1.72 -15.04
N GLU A 2 64.84 2.04 -13.76
CA GLU A 2 65.75 2.84 -12.95
C GLU A 2 65.62 2.36 -11.50
N ARG A 3 66.76 2.17 -10.82
CA ARG A 3 66.92 1.75 -9.42
C ARG A 3 67.08 3.01 -8.57
N HIS A 4 66.57 3.03 -7.33
CA HIS A 4 67.17 3.74 -6.19
C HIS A 4 66.43 3.28 -4.91
N SER A 5 66.98 2.50 -3.98
CA SER A 5 68.20 2.58 -3.14
C SER A 5 68.09 3.48 -1.91
N HIS A 6 68.24 2.83 -0.75
CA HIS A 6 68.87 3.30 0.50
C HIS A 6 68.38 4.58 1.18
N ARG A 7 68.05 4.45 2.48
CA ARG A 7 68.99 4.87 3.55
C ARG A 7 68.55 4.46 4.95
N ARG A 8 69.39 3.66 5.61
CA ARG A 8 69.56 3.68 7.08
C ARG A 8 70.17 5.02 7.48
N ARG A 9 69.77 5.58 8.61
CA ARG A 9 70.68 6.38 9.45
C ARG A 9 70.20 6.37 10.91
N SER A 10 71.08 5.89 11.77
CA SER A 10 71.02 6.12 13.21
C SER A 10 71.57 7.51 13.52
N GLN A 11 71.01 8.16 14.55
CA GLN A 11 71.61 9.12 15.49
C GLN A 11 70.62 9.13 16.69
N GLY A 12 70.98 8.95 17.96
CA GLY A 12 72.22 9.22 18.66
C GLY A 12 72.18 10.65 19.23
N LYS A 13 72.16 10.76 20.58
CA LYS A 13 72.31 11.97 21.43
C LYS A 13 71.05 12.88 21.53
N VAL A 14 70.75 13.56 22.65
CA VAL A 14 71.46 13.84 23.91
C VAL A 14 70.41 14.28 24.96
N GLN A 15 70.66 13.92 26.23
CA GLN A 15 69.95 14.45 27.39
C GLN A 15 70.30 15.93 27.64
N VAL A 16 69.28 16.75 27.94
CA VAL A 16 69.35 17.96 28.79
C VAL A 16 67.94 18.11 29.39
N LYS A 17 67.66 17.67 30.63
CA LYS A 17 67.67 18.45 31.89
C LYS A 17 66.99 19.82 31.70
N LEU A 18 65.88 20.18 32.34
CA LEU A 18 65.81 20.56 33.76
C LEU A 18 64.43 21.24 33.96
N GLU A 19 63.80 21.03 35.12
CA GLU A 19 62.71 21.82 35.72
C GLU A 19 61.39 21.87 34.92
N ASP A 20 60.22 21.62 35.50
CA ASP A 20 59.75 22.13 36.78
C ASP A 20 58.45 21.36 37.11
N GLN A 21 58.39 20.60 38.21
CA GLN A 21 57.11 20.24 38.85
C GLN A 21 57.33 20.01 40.34
N VAL A 22 57.35 21.13 41.04
CA VAL A 22 57.09 21.26 42.45
C VAL A 22 55.60 21.00 42.70
N GLY A 23 55.31 20.05 43.61
CA GLY A 23 54.15 20.11 44.50
C GLY A 23 52.87 19.38 44.05
N SER A 24 52.69 18.14 44.53
CA SER A 24 51.56 17.76 45.40
C SER A 24 51.66 16.29 45.85
N PRO A 25 52.10 15.97 47.08
CA PRO A 25 52.27 14.58 47.52
C PRO A 25 50.96 13.81 47.81
N ASP A 26 49.78 14.43 47.78
CA ASP A 26 48.55 13.79 48.29
C ASP A 26 47.56 13.29 47.22
N GLN A 27 47.84 13.46 45.92
CA GLN A 27 46.94 12.97 44.84
C GLN A 27 47.36 11.61 44.23
N SER A 28 48.46 11.02 44.70
CA SER A 28 49.06 9.83 44.10
C SER A 28 48.52 8.49 44.64
N LEU A 29 47.90 8.48 45.83
CA LEU A 29 47.41 7.26 46.47
C LEU A 29 45.96 6.93 46.08
N THR A 30 45.08 7.93 46.01
CA THR A 30 43.66 7.70 45.64
C THR A 30 43.49 7.37 44.16
N SER A 31 44.28 7.99 43.28
CA SER A 31 44.28 7.69 41.83
C SER A 31 44.79 6.29 41.51
N ARG A 32 45.77 5.77 42.26
CA ARG A 32 46.25 4.39 42.12
C ARG A 32 45.24 3.36 42.61
N VAL A 33 44.57 3.60 43.73
CA VAL A 33 43.56 2.67 44.26
C VAL A 33 42.34 2.58 43.34
N LEU A 34 41.97 3.64 42.63
CA LEU A 34 40.83 3.67 41.71
C LEU A 34 41.16 3.10 40.31
N GLN A 35 42.44 3.10 39.90
CA GLN A 35 42.88 2.51 38.62
C GLN A 35 43.05 0.98 38.68
N VAL A 36 43.35 0.42 39.85
CA VAL A 36 43.49 -1.04 40.03
C VAL A 36 42.23 -1.82 39.64
N PRO A 37 41.00 -1.47 40.08
CA PRO A 37 39.80 -2.20 39.67
C PRO A 37 39.50 -2.06 38.17
N VAL A 38 39.84 -0.91 37.56
CA VAL A 38 39.66 -0.69 36.12
C VAL A 38 40.60 -1.59 35.31
N ASN A 39 41.87 -1.68 35.70
CA ASN A 39 42.84 -2.54 35.03
C ASN A 39 42.51 -4.03 35.21
N LEU A 40 42.08 -4.44 36.42
CA LEU A 40 41.59 -5.81 36.66
C LEU A 40 40.37 -6.13 35.80
N PHE A 41 39.46 -5.17 35.61
CA PHE A 41 38.31 -5.35 34.72
C PHE A 41 38.74 -5.55 33.26
N PHE A 42 39.66 -4.74 32.74
CA PHE A 42 40.18 -4.90 31.38
C PHE A 42 40.98 -6.20 31.20
N ASP A 43 41.76 -6.62 32.19
CA ASP A 43 42.48 -7.89 32.15
C ASP A 43 41.51 -9.08 32.18
N LEU A 44 40.49 -9.04 33.03
CA LEU A 44 39.46 -10.08 33.11
C LEU A 44 38.64 -10.14 31.81
N LEU A 45 38.30 -8.99 31.23
CA LEU A 45 37.65 -8.87 29.92
C LEU A 45 38.55 -9.44 28.81
N SER A 46 39.84 -9.13 28.80
CA SER A 46 40.78 -9.63 27.79
C SER A 46 41.00 -11.15 27.90
N THR A 47 40.99 -11.69 29.11
CA THR A 47 41.11 -13.13 29.38
C THR A 47 39.85 -13.86 28.94
N ALA A 48 38.68 -13.28 29.20
CA ALA A 48 37.40 -13.76 28.67
C ALA A 48 37.38 -13.74 27.12
N PHE A 49 37.90 -12.69 26.48
CA PHE A 49 38.03 -12.63 25.02
C PHE A 49 38.97 -13.69 24.44
N ARG A 50 40.05 -14.04 25.15
CA ARG A 50 40.96 -15.13 24.75
C ARG A 50 40.28 -16.50 24.84
N LEU A 51 39.46 -16.72 25.87
CA LEU A 51 38.64 -17.92 26.03
C LEU A 51 37.50 -18.01 25.01
N LEU A 52 36.98 -16.86 24.55
CA LEU A 52 35.95 -16.79 23.51
C LEU A 52 36.51 -16.96 22.08
N ARG A 53 37.81 -16.73 21.87
CA ARG A 53 38.48 -16.79 20.56
C ARG A 53 38.21 -18.07 19.75
N PRO A 54 38.22 -19.29 20.33
CA PRO A 54 37.85 -20.51 19.59
C PRO A 54 36.35 -20.60 19.25
N LEU A 55 35.49 -19.86 19.96
CA LEU A 55 34.04 -19.80 19.72
C LEU A 55 33.63 -18.68 18.75
N VAL A 56 34.51 -17.70 18.49
CA VAL A 56 34.33 -16.60 17.51
C VAL A 56 33.78 -17.08 16.16
N PRO A 57 34.27 -18.16 15.52
CA PRO A 57 33.73 -18.60 14.24
C PRO A 57 32.23 -18.96 14.29
N TYR A 58 31.69 -19.37 15.43
CA TYR A 58 30.27 -19.71 15.62
C TYR A 58 29.44 -18.52 16.13
N ILE A 59 30.04 -17.69 16.99
CA ILE A 59 29.38 -16.51 17.55
C ILE A 59 29.12 -15.44 16.48
N VAL A 60 30.04 -15.27 15.52
CA VAL A 60 29.92 -14.22 14.49
C VAL A 60 28.68 -14.43 13.58
N PRO A 61 28.47 -15.61 12.96
CA PRO A 61 27.25 -15.86 12.17
C PRO A 61 25.97 -15.77 13.00
N LEU A 62 25.99 -16.24 14.27
CA LEU A 62 24.85 -16.18 15.16
C LEU A 62 24.47 -14.72 15.51
N ALA A 63 25.46 -13.88 15.80
CA ALA A 63 25.25 -12.45 16.09
C ALA A 63 24.75 -11.71 14.84
N ILE A 64 25.32 -12.01 13.66
CA ILE A 64 24.87 -11.46 12.38
C ILE A 64 23.42 -11.87 12.10
N ALA A 65 23.07 -13.16 12.26
CA ALA A 65 21.71 -13.62 12.09
C ALA A 65 20.75 -13.00 13.12
N GLY A 66 21.18 -12.90 14.39
CA GLY A 66 20.41 -12.29 15.46
C GLY A 66 20.11 -10.80 15.24
N PHE A 67 20.97 -10.07 14.54
CA PHE A 67 20.72 -8.69 14.14
C PHE A 67 19.94 -8.56 12.84
N ILE A 68 20.20 -9.42 11.85
CA ILE A 68 19.57 -9.33 10.52
C ILE A 68 18.11 -9.81 10.56
N ILE A 69 17.78 -10.89 11.27
CA ILE A 69 16.41 -11.41 11.36
C ILE A 69 15.40 -10.34 11.85
N PRO A 70 15.61 -9.61 12.96
CA PRO A 70 14.67 -8.59 13.40
C PRO A 70 14.58 -7.43 12.39
N VAL A 71 15.69 -7.03 11.77
CA VAL A 71 15.69 -6.02 10.70
C VAL A 71 14.85 -6.49 9.51
N LEU A 72 14.96 -7.74 9.08
CA LEU A 72 14.15 -8.32 8.01
C LEU A 72 12.66 -8.36 8.37
N VAL A 73 12.32 -8.73 9.61
CA VAL A 73 10.93 -8.72 10.09
C VAL A 73 10.36 -7.30 10.07
N LEU A 74 11.14 -6.30 10.48
CA LEU A 74 10.73 -4.89 10.43
C LEU A 74 10.49 -4.42 8.99
N PHE A 75 11.40 -4.72 8.06
CA PHE A 75 11.21 -4.40 6.64
C PHE A 75 9.97 -5.10 6.06
N SER A 76 9.75 -6.36 6.41
CA SER A 76 8.56 -7.11 6.03
C SER A 76 7.27 -6.47 6.53
N ALA A 77 7.23 -6.13 7.82
CA ALA A 77 6.09 -5.45 8.41
C ALA A 77 5.84 -4.08 7.75
N SER A 78 6.90 -3.33 7.44
CA SER A 78 6.82 -2.05 6.75
C SER A 78 6.26 -2.19 5.32
N ALA A 79 6.59 -3.27 4.61
CA ALA A 79 6.04 -3.57 3.29
C ALA A 79 4.54 -3.87 3.37
N GLY A 80 4.12 -4.69 4.35
CA GLY A 80 2.70 -4.95 4.62
C GLY A 80 1.93 -3.67 4.98
N TRP A 81 2.50 -2.84 5.86
CA TRP A 81 1.94 -1.54 6.24
C TRP A 81 1.80 -0.60 5.03
N TYR A 82 2.82 -0.55 4.17
CA TYR A 82 2.81 0.27 2.97
C TYR A 82 1.69 -0.17 2.00
N VAL A 83 1.52 -1.48 1.80
CA VAL A 83 0.39 -2.01 1.01
C VAL A 83 -0.93 -1.61 1.68
N TRP A 84 -1.09 -1.83 2.97
CA TRP A 84 -2.32 -1.49 3.67
C TRP A 84 -2.72 -0.02 3.50
N LYS A 85 -1.78 0.92 3.68
CA LYS A 85 -2.03 2.36 3.50
C LYS A 85 -2.46 2.67 2.05
N ASN A 86 -1.81 2.07 1.06
CA ASN A 86 -2.09 2.39 -0.34
C ASN A 86 -3.33 1.70 -0.93
N VAL A 87 -3.88 0.70 -0.24
CA VAL A 87 -4.97 -0.13 -0.74
C VAL A 87 -6.36 0.49 -0.55
N ALA A 88 -6.51 1.41 0.39
CA ALA A 88 -7.78 2.09 0.65
C ALA A 88 -7.75 3.54 0.16
N VAL A 89 -8.01 3.75 -1.13
CA VAL A 89 -8.19 5.10 -1.68
C VAL A 89 -9.70 5.37 -1.83
N GLY A 90 -10.32 5.76 -0.71
CA GLY A 90 -11.60 6.45 -0.71
C GLY A 90 -11.38 7.93 -0.43
N TRP A 91 -12.38 8.75 -0.72
CA TRP A 91 -12.43 10.14 -0.30
C TRP A 91 -13.68 10.38 0.53
N GLU A 92 -13.60 11.35 1.43
CA GLU A 92 -14.71 11.84 2.22
C GLU A 92 -14.71 13.36 2.15
N THR A 93 -15.89 13.95 2.02
CA THR A 93 -16.06 15.40 1.91
C THR A 93 -17.26 15.80 2.74
N GLU A 94 -17.05 16.71 3.68
CA GLU A 94 -18.12 17.24 4.52
C GLU A 94 -19.10 18.09 3.69
N LEU A 95 -20.38 17.98 4.03
CA LEU A 95 -21.47 18.72 3.42
C LEU A 95 -22.07 19.68 4.44
N TYR A 96 -22.02 20.97 4.13
CA TYR A 96 -22.67 22.00 4.92
C TYR A 96 -24.04 22.29 4.33
N LEU A 97 -25.08 21.72 4.94
CA LEU A 97 -26.46 21.87 4.50
C LEU A 97 -26.96 23.29 4.82
N GLN A 98 -27.55 23.93 3.82
CA GLN A 98 -28.20 25.22 3.91
C GLN A 98 -29.70 25.01 4.13
N TYR A 99 -30.23 25.67 5.15
CA TYR A 99 -31.63 25.62 5.55
C TYR A 99 -32.27 26.99 5.28
N GLY A 100 -33.54 27.03 4.91
CA GLY A 100 -34.32 28.26 4.71
C GLY A 100 -34.25 28.90 3.32
N ASP A 101 -33.21 28.63 2.52
CA ASP A 101 -33.05 29.22 1.17
C ASP A 101 -33.94 28.58 0.09
N GLY A 102 -34.52 27.42 0.38
CA GLY A 102 -35.29 26.64 -0.59
C GLY A 102 -36.31 25.72 0.05
N PRO A 103 -37.06 24.95 -0.77
CA PRO A 103 -38.08 24.05 -0.25
C PRO A 103 -37.50 22.86 0.53
N VAL A 104 -36.27 22.48 0.21
CA VAL A 104 -35.53 21.39 0.83
C VAL A 104 -34.11 21.84 1.17
N PRO A 105 -33.54 21.37 2.29
CA PRO A 105 -32.13 21.56 2.60
C PRO A 105 -31.23 21.07 1.48
N TYR A 106 -30.22 21.86 1.13
CA TYR A 106 -29.26 21.51 0.09
C TYR A 106 -27.84 21.88 0.50
N ALA A 107 -26.86 21.21 -0.08
CA ALA A 107 -25.44 21.52 0.06
C ALA A 107 -24.78 21.47 -1.31
N GLU A 108 -23.86 22.39 -1.56
CA GLU A 108 -22.98 22.37 -2.73
C GLU A 108 -21.53 22.31 -2.25
N THR A 109 -20.75 21.37 -2.78
CA THR A 109 -19.34 21.20 -2.42
C THR A 109 -18.51 20.78 -3.62
N ALA A 110 -17.24 21.18 -3.63
CA ALA A 110 -16.27 20.68 -4.60
C ALA A 110 -15.74 19.33 -4.14
N LEU A 111 -15.80 18.32 -5.01
CA LEU A 111 -15.21 17.02 -4.71
C LEU A 111 -13.69 17.08 -4.85
N PRO A 112 -12.96 16.24 -4.10
CA PRO A 112 -11.53 16.05 -4.30
C PRO A 112 -11.23 15.64 -5.75
N PRO A 113 -10.02 15.89 -6.27
CA PRO A 113 -9.69 15.58 -7.65
C PRO A 113 -9.86 14.09 -7.93
N LEU A 114 -10.86 13.74 -8.73
CA LEU A 114 -11.19 12.37 -9.13
C LEU A 114 -10.38 11.95 -10.34
N VAL A 115 -10.18 10.64 -10.51
CA VAL A 115 -9.55 10.11 -11.72
C VAL A 115 -10.64 9.88 -12.77
N PRO A 116 -10.58 10.53 -13.95
CA PRO A 116 -11.68 10.54 -14.94
C PRO A 116 -12.17 9.16 -15.39
N LEU A 117 -11.27 8.18 -15.51
CA LEU A 117 -11.55 6.84 -16.04
C LEU A 117 -11.81 5.80 -14.96
N GLN A 118 -11.80 6.19 -13.69
CA GLN A 118 -11.98 5.28 -12.58
C GLN A 118 -13.45 5.26 -12.11
N PRO A 119 -14.04 4.07 -11.89
CA PRO A 119 -15.39 3.97 -11.38
C PRO A 119 -15.42 4.11 -9.85
N TYR A 120 -16.33 4.94 -9.35
CA TYR A 120 -16.52 5.18 -7.92
C TYR A 120 -17.93 4.79 -7.46
N ASP A 121 -18.02 4.21 -6.28
CA ASP A 121 -19.27 4.09 -5.55
C ASP A 121 -19.41 5.30 -4.63
N ILE A 122 -20.49 6.06 -4.77
CA ILE A 122 -20.71 7.28 -3.99
C ILE A 122 -21.86 7.03 -3.03
N SER A 123 -21.58 7.20 -1.75
CA SER A 123 -22.54 7.12 -0.65
C SER A 123 -22.61 8.42 0.12
N LEU A 124 -23.80 8.71 0.65
CA LEU A 124 -24.07 9.83 1.52
C LEU A 124 -24.25 9.31 2.94
N ARG A 125 -23.50 9.87 3.88
CA ARG A 125 -23.59 9.58 5.31
C ARG A 125 -24.21 10.77 6.00
N LEU A 126 -25.25 10.51 6.78
CA LEU A 126 -25.99 11.50 7.53
C LEU A 126 -25.96 11.12 9.00
N VAL A 127 -25.72 12.10 9.86
CA VAL A 127 -25.92 12.00 11.31
C VAL A 127 -27.14 12.84 11.64
N VAL A 128 -28.22 12.17 12.00
CA VAL A 128 -29.53 12.77 12.21
C VAL A 128 -29.86 12.73 13.70
N PRO A 129 -30.28 13.84 14.33
CA PRO A 129 -30.67 13.82 15.73
C PRO A 129 -31.94 12.98 15.91
N ALA A 130 -32.00 12.27 17.03
CA ALA A 130 -33.01 11.28 17.36
C ALA A 130 -34.34 11.92 17.83
N THR A 131 -34.83 12.91 17.08
CA THR A 131 -36.05 13.66 17.39
C THR A 131 -37.29 13.01 16.78
N GLU A 132 -38.43 13.17 17.46
CA GLU A 132 -39.72 12.69 16.95
C GLU A 132 -40.07 13.31 15.59
N SER A 133 -39.67 14.57 15.34
CA SER A 133 -39.86 15.24 14.04
C SER A 133 -39.16 14.52 12.89
N ASN A 134 -37.91 14.07 13.10
CA ASN A 134 -37.15 13.36 12.08
C ASN A 134 -37.70 11.94 11.82
N TYR A 135 -38.22 11.28 12.85
CA TYR A 135 -38.91 9.99 12.65
C TYR A 135 -40.26 10.15 11.97
N ALA A 136 -41.02 11.20 12.32
CA ALA A 136 -42.32 11.51 11.73
C ALA A 136 -42.23 11.93 10.26
N LEU A 137 -41.08 12.44 9.81
CA LEU A 137 -40.81 12.73 8.40
C LEU A 137 -41.02 11.49 7.50
N GLY A 138 -40.78 10.31 8.05
CA GLY A 138 -40.91 9.04 7.34
C GLY A 138 -39.96 8.96 6.15
N ASN A 139 -40.46 8.50 5.01
CA ASN A 139 -39.66 8.40 3.79
C ASN A 139 -39.33 9.81 3.26
N PHE A 140 -38.05 10.09 3.11
CA PHE A 140 -37.51 11.28 2.46
C PHE A 140 -36.68 10.90 1.24
N MET A 141 -36.45 11.86 0.34
CA MET A 141 -35.61 11.67 -0.83
C MET A 141 -34.26 12.34 -0.61
N SER A 142 -33.20 11.67 -1.02
CA SER A 142 -31.88 12.25 -1.22
C SER A 142 -31.64 12.39 -2.72
N SER A 143 -31.26 13.59 -3.17
CA SER A 143 -30.89 13.84 -4.57
C SER A 143 -29.42 14.24 -4.62
N LEU A 144 -28.67 13.63 -5.53
CA LEU A 144 -27.29 14.00 -5.82
C LEU A 144 -27.19 14.39 -7.28
N ARG A 145 -26.67 15.59 -7.53
CA ARG A 145 -26.33 16.08 -8.87
C ARG A 145 -24.84 16.36 -8.91
N LEU A 146 -24.15 15.72 -9.85
CA LEU A 146 -22.73 15.95 -10.09
C LEU A 146 -22.59 16.82 -11.33
N THR A 147 -21.80 17.89 -11.23
CA THR A 147 -21.55 18.83 -12.32
C THR A 147 -20.05 18.96 -12.61
N SER A 148 -19.75 19.16 -13.88
CA SER A 148 -18.42 19.51 -14.40
C SER A 148 -18.12 20.99 -14.11
N PRO A 149 -16.84 21.42 -14.12
CA PRO A 149 -16.48 22.84 -14.02
C PRO A 149 -17.03 23.68 -15.18
N ALA A 150 -17.41 23.03 -16.30
CA ALA A 150 -18.12 23.66 -17.40
C ALA A 150 -19.64 23.80 -17.16
N ASN A 151 -20.11 23.58 -15.92
CA ASN A 151 -21.52 23.54 -15.52
C ASN A 151 -22.38 22.49 -16.26
N GLU A 152 -21.73 21.52 -16.91
CA GLU A 152 -22.41 20.37 -17.50
C GLU A 152 -22.83 19.39 -16.41
N THR A 153 -24.06 18.88 -16.47
CA THR A 153 -24.54 17.88 -15.51
C THR A 153 -24.07 16.49 -15.94
N LEU A 154 -23.13 15.93 -15.18
CA LEU A 154 -22.55 14.61 -15.45
C LEU A 154 -23.55 13.50 -15.09
N THR A 155 -24.19 13.62 -13.93
CA THR A 155 -25.23 12.68 -13.50
C THR A 155 -26.13 13.31 -12.45
N SER A 156 -27.36 12.79 -12.36
CA SER A 156 -28.34 13.18 -11.35
C SER A 156 -29.10 11.94 -10.90
N VAL A 157 -29.01 11.60 -9.62
CA VAL A 157 -29.67 10.43 -9.04
C VAL A 157 -30.46 10.81 -7.81
N ARG A 158 -31.57 10.10 -7.59
CA ARG A 158 -32.43 10.27 -6.43
C ARG A 158 -32.66 8.92 -5.74
N ARG A 159 -32.50 8.87 -4.42
CA ARG A 159 -32.71 7.66 -3.60
C ARG A 159 -33.62 7.94 -2.42
N PRO A 160 -34.65 7.11 -2.19
CA PRO A 160 -35.45 7.21 -0.98
C PRO A 160 -34.66 6.71 0.23
N ALA A 161 -34.99 7.28 1.38
CA ALA A 161 -34.34 7.02 2.66
C ALA A 161 -35.38 7.12 3.78
N LEU A 162 -35.13 6.46 4.90
CA LEU A 162 -35.98 6.50 6.09
C LEU A 162 -35.10 6.59 7.33
N VAL A 163 -35.42 7.53 8.22
CA VAL A 163 -34.77 7.61 9.53
C VAL A 163 -35.49 6.64 10.46
N LEU A 164 -34.77 5.63 10.95
CA LEU A 164 -35.33 4.66 11.88
C LEU A 164 -34.95 5.02 13.31
N PRO A 165 -35.88 4.84 14.27
CA PRO A 165 -35.53 4.98 15.66
C PRO A 165 -34.47 3.93 16.03
N PRO A 166 -33.50 4.30 16.86
CA PRO A 166 -32.42 3.41 17.24
C PRO A 166 -33.01 2.21 17.99
N SER A 167 -32.75 1.01 17.46
CA SER A 167 -33.22 -0.23 18.08
C SER A 167 -32.64 -0.32 19.49
N LYS A 168 -33.48 -0.36 20.52
CA LYS A 168 -33.07 -0.60 21.92
C LYS A 168 -32.51 -2.02 22.02
N LYS A 169 -31.21 -2.20 21.78
CA LYS A 169 -30.61 -3.54 21.71
C LYS A 169 -30.41 -4.20 23.07
N LEU A 170 -30.56 -3.48 24.19
CA LEU A 170 -30.59 -4.08 25.51
C LEU A 170 -31.63 -3.41 26.44
N PRO A 171 -32.51 -4.19 27.10
CA PRO A 171 -33.47 -3.70 28.08
C PRO A 171 -32.80 -3.54 29.45
N ILE A 172 -31.63 -2.90 29.53
CA ILE A 172 -31.00 -2.58 30.82
C ILE A 172 -31.40 -1.14 31.16
N PRO A 173 -32.43 -0.94 32.01
CA PRO A 173 -33.03 0.37 32.25
C PRO A 173 -32.09 1.38 32.94
N PHE A 174 -30.98 0.91 33.52
CA PHE A 174 -30.07 1.74 34.32
C PHE A 174 -28.90 2.35 33.53
N PHE A 175 -28.60 1.87 32.32
CA PHE A 175 -27.50 2.39 31.49
C PHE A 175 -27.95 2.83 30.08
N SER A 176 -29.24 2.76 29.80
CA SER A 176 -29.78 3.11 28.49
C SER A 176 -30.04 4.62 28.39
N SER A 177 -28.98 5.42 28.23
CA SER A 177 -29.14 6.79 27.70
C SER A 177 -29.79 6.69 26.32
N LYS A 178 -30.87 7.42 26.08
CA LYS A 178 -31.47 7.49 24.74
C LYS A 178 -30.36 7.99 23.79
N PRO A 179 -30.02 7.23 22.74
CA PRO A 179 -29.05 7.71 21.75
C PRO A 179 -29.59 8.99 21.14
N ASP A 180 -28.75 10.03 21.18
CA ASP A 180 -29.10 11.39 20.74
C ASP A 180 -29.06 11.52 19.21
N THR A 181 -28.34 10.62 18.53
CA THR A 181 -28.16 10.64 17.09
C THR A 181 -28.36 9.26 16.47
N THR A 182 -28.73 9.26 15.19
CA THR A 182 -28.92 8.09 14.33
C THR A 182 -28.12 8.28 13.05
N GLY A 183 -27.34 7.27 12.68
CA GLY A 183 -26.59 7.27 11.43
C GLY A 183 -27.43 6.70 10.30
N VAL A 184 -27.52 7.42 9.18
CA VAL A 184 -28.18 6.98 7.95
C VAL A 184 -27.16 6.97 6.82
N GLU A 185 -26.92 5.80 6.22
CA GLU A 185 -26.00 5.64 5.09
C GLU A 185 -26.79 5.29 3.82
N LEU A 186 -26.56 6.04 2.76
CA LEU A 186 -27.31 5.99 1.51
C LEU A 186 -26.39 5.78 0.33
N HIS A 187 -26.52 4.64 -0.36
CA HIS A 187 -25.77 4.40 -1.60
C HIS A 187 -26.46 5.11 -2.77
N LEU A 188 -25.85 6.19 -3.25
CA LEU A 188 -26.43 7.06 -4.28
C LEU A 188 -26.09 6.54 -5.68
N LEU A 189 -24.80 6.35 -5.96
CA LEU A 189 -24.28 5.91 -7.24
C LEU A 189 -23.41 4.67 -7.08
N SER A 190 -23.51 3.74 -8.03
CA SER A 190 -22.63 2.58 -8.12
C SER A 190 -21.82 2.62 -9.41
N SER A 191 -20.51 2.39 -9.33
CA SER A 191 -19.57 2.33 -10.45
C SER A 191 -19.60 3.57 -11.37
N PHE A 192 -19.80 4.76 -10.81
CA PHE A 192 -19.85 6.01 -11.56
C PHE A 192 -18.47 6.43 -12.07
N VAL A 193 -18.37 6.73 -13.36
CA VAL A 193 -17.14 7.20 -13.99
C VAL A 193 -17.28 8.72 -14.23
N PRO A 194 -16.49 9.57 -13.56
CA PRO A 194 -16.71 11.01 -13.58
C PRO A 194 -16.39 11.68 -14.91
N GLY A 195 -15.46 11.16 -15.71
CA GLY A 195 -15.04 11.77 -16.99
C GLY A 195 -14.26 13.09 -16.85
N ALA A 196 -14.34 13.77 -15.70
CA ALA A 196 -13.63 14.99 -15.36
C ALA A 196 -12.85 14.83 -14.05
N ARG A 197 -11.77 15.61 -13.89
CA ARG A 197 -10.94 15.58 -12.68
C ARG A 197 -11.56 16.35 -11.52
N ASN A 198 -12.12 17.52 -11.81
CA ASN A 198 -12.78 18.35 -10.81
C ASN A 198 -14.28 18.21 -11.03
N THR A 199 -15.03 17.92 -9.98
CA THR A 199 -16.48 17.79 -10.04
C THR A 199 -17.10 18.48 -8.84
N PHE A 200 -18.26 19.08 -9.03
CA PHE A 200 -19.04 19.67 -7.94
C PHE A 200 -20.22 18.75 -7.63
N ALA A 201 -20.51 18.58 -6.36
CA ALA A 201 -21.65 17.81 -5.89
C ALA A 201 -22.66 18.76 -5.26
N ARG A 202 -23.90 18.69 -5.77
CA ARG A 202 -25.07 19.29 -5.16
C ARG A 202 -25.93 18.18 -4.57
N VAL A 203 -26.13 18.21 -3.27
CA VAL A 203 -26.95 17.26 -2.52
C VAL A 203 -28.19 17.97 -2.01
N GLU A 204 -29.36 17.38 -2.22
CA GLU A 204 -30.63 17.89 -1.69
C GLU A 204 -31.28 16.80 -0.84
N LEU A 205 -31.79 17.17 0.32
CA LEU A 205 -32.35 16.25 1.32
C LEU A 205 -33.75 16.67 1.71
N GLY A 206 -34.70 15.76 1.63
CA GLY A 206 -36.04 15.97 2.15
C GLY A 206 -37.13 15.52 1.20
N ARG A 207 -38.35 15.99 1.44
CA ARG A 207 -39.50 15.72 0.59
C ARG A 207 -39.74 16.91 -0.34
N ASN A 208 -39.85 16.64 -1.64
CA ASN A 208 -40.22 17.63 -2.65
C ASN A 208 -41.74 17.73 -2.85
N ASP A 209 -42.53 17.24 -1.91
CA ASP A 209 -43.97 17.36 -1.99
C ASP A 209 -44.43 18.79 -1.64
N ALA A 210 -45.58 19.16 -2.19
CA ALA A 210 -46.19 20.46 -1.97
C ALA A 210 -46.82 20.61 -0.56
N TRP A 211 -46.57 19.66 0.36
CA TRP A 211 -47.15 19.66 1.69
C TRP A 211 -46.34 20.59 2.60
N LYS A 212 -47.03 21.54 3.24
CA LYS A 212 -46.39 22.59 4.05
C LYS A 212 -45.95 22.09 5.43
N SER A 213 -46.65 21.10 5.97
CA SER A 213 -46.36 20.48 7.26
C SER A 213 -46.78 19.02 7.25
N ILE A 214 -46.08 18.20 8.03
CA ILE A 214 -46.45 16.81 8.27
C ILE A 214 -47.25 16.77 9.57
N GLY A 215 -48.49 16.28 9.51
CA GLY A 215 -49.32 16.05 10.69
C GLY A 215 -49.47 17.26 11.61
N SER A 216 -48.95 17.15 12.84
CA SER A 216 -49.13 18.10 13.95
C SER A 216 -48.19 19.32 13.92
N GLY A 217 -47.67 19.67 12.74
CA GLY A 217 -46.84 20.86 12.53
C GLY A 217 -45.34 20.58 12.45
N GLN A 218 -44.93 19.31 12.36
CA GLN A 218 -43.54 18.95 12.08
C GLN A 218 -43.14 19.48 10.69
N GLY A 219 -41.91 20.01 10.62
CA GLY A 219 -41.34 20.57 9.40
C GLY A 219 -41.22 19.53 8.28
N ARG A 220 -41.25 20.02 7.03
CA ARG A 220 -41.00 19.21 5.82
C ARG A 220 -39.54 18.77 5.69
N GLU A 221 -38.66 19.42 6.43
CA GLU A 221 -37.22 19.29 6.31
C GLU A 221 -36.63 18.27 7.28
N LEU A 222 -35.59 17.59 6.81
CA LEU A 222 -34.79 16.71 7.65
C LEU A 222 -33.77 17.55 8.42
N THR A 223 -33.84 17.55 9.74
CA THR A 223 -32.79 18.15 10.57
C THR A 223 -31.61 17.21 10.60
N VAL A 224 -30.41 17.68 10.24
CA VAL A 224 -29.19 16.88 10.17
C VAL A 224 -28.11 17.57 11.01
N VAL A 225 -27.41 16.83 11.85
CA VAL A 225 -26.26 17.35 12.63
C VAL A 225 -25.03 17.47 11.74
N SER A 226 -24.71 16.42 11.00
CA SER A 226 -23.63 16.42 10.03
C SER A 226 -23.94 15.54 8.84
N ALA A 227 -23.41 15.91 7.68
CA ALA A 227 -23.51 15.15 6.46
C ALA A 227 -22.13 15.06 5.83
N SER A 228 -21.78 13.89 5.29
CA SER A 228 -20.57 13.71 4.51
C SER A 228 -20.86 12.85 3.28
N LEU A 229 -20.22 13.22 2.17
CA LEU A 229 -20.23 12.45 0.95
C LEU A 229 -18.95 11.62 0.90
N THR A 230 -19.09 10.32 0.72
CA THR A 230 -17.97 9.39 0.64
C THR A 230 -17.94 8.75 -0.74
N GLY A 231 -16.78 8.71 -1.38
CA GLY A 231 -16.57 7.98 -2.63
C GLY A 231 -15.52 6.90 -2.46
N VAL A 232 -15.87 5.66 -2.79
CA VAL A 232 -14.97 4.51 -2.74
C VAL A 232 -14.63 4.06 -4.16
N LEU A 233 -13.34 3.88 -4.44
CA LEU A 233 -12.87 3.44 -5.73
C LEU A 233 -13.19 1.96 -5.98
N VAL A 234 -13.96 1.67 -7.03
CA VAL A 234 -14.33 0.31 -7.43
C VAL A 234 -13.25 -0.28 -8.31
N HIS A 235 -12.35 -1.05 -7.70
CA HIS A 235 -11.34 -1.76 -8.46
C HIS A 235 -11.89 -3.07 -9.01
N LYS A 236 -11.62 -3.35 -10.29
CA LYS A 236 -11.89 -4.65 -10.91
C LYS A 236 -10.63 -5.54 -10.91
N GLY A 237 -10.82 -6.85 -10.91
CA GLY A 237 -9.73 -7.84 -10.96
C GLY A 237 -8.93 -7.96 -9.66
N VAL A 238 -7.63 -8.25 -9.77
CA VAL A 238 -6.74 -8.49 -8.61
C VAL A 238 -6.69 -7.27 -7.67
N ARG A 239 -6.73 -6.05 -8.22
CA ARG A 239 -6.77 -4.82 -7.42
C ARG A 239 -8.02 -4.76 -6.55
N GLY A 240 -9.16 -5.22 -7.05
CA GLY A 240 -10.42 -5.31 -6.30
C GLY A 240 -10.36 -6.29 -5.13
N LEU A 241 -9.68 -7.42 -5.32
CA LEU A 241 -9.47 -8.39 -4.25
C LEU A 241 -8.62 -7.79 -3.12
N VAL A 242 -7.57 -7.06 -3.50
CA VAL A 242 -6.67 -6.38 -2.57
C VAL A 242 -7.44 -5.30 -1.78
N THR A 243 -8.26 -4.47 -2.43
CA THR A 243 -9.06 -3.43 -1.76
C THR A 243 -10.16 -3.98 -0.85
N ARG A 244 -10.73 -5.14 -1.19
CA ARG A 244 -11.77 -5.79 -0.38
C ARG A 244 -11.20 -6.40 0.91
N TYR A 245 -9.96 -6.89 0.87
CA TYR A 245 -9.30 -7.55 2.00
C TYR A 245 -7.94 -6.91 2.31
N PRO A 246 -7.91 -5.68 2.84
CA PRO A 246 -6.68 -4.94 3.09
C PRO A 246 -5.73 -5.65 4.06
N ILE A 247 -6.26 -6.26 5.12
CA ILE A 247 -5.46 -6.95 6.14
C ILE A 247 -4.85 -8.23 5.56
N ILE A 248 -5.63 -9.01 4.80
CA ILE A 248 -5.15 -10.25 4.19
C ILE A 248 -4.10 -9.95 3.14
N SER A 249 -4.33 -8.95 2.28
CA SER A 249 -3.36 -8.55 1.26
C SER A 249 -2.06 -7.99 1.85
N ALA A 250 -2.14 -7.19 2.92
CA ALA A 250 -0.98 -6.72 3.66
C ALA A 250 -0.19 -7.87 4.32
N SER A 251 -0.89 -8.84 4.90
CA SER A 251 -0.29 -10.04 5.50
C SER A 251 0.41 -10.91 4.45
N ILE A 252 -0.23 -11.15 3.29
CA ILE A 252 0.38 -11.89 2.17
C ILE A 252 1.61 -11.15 1.64
N ALA A 253 1.53 -9.83 1.46
CA ALA A 253 2.66 -9.03 0.99
C ALA A 253 3.84 -9.08 1.96
N SER A 254 3.58 -8.96 3.27
CA SER A 254 4.59 -9.14 4.31
C SER A 254 5.20 -10.54 4.24
N SER A 255 4.39 -11.60 4.20
CA SER A 255 4.87 -12.99 4.11
C SER A 255 5.76 -13.23 2.89
N ILE A 256 5.35 -12.77 1.70
CA ILE A 256 6.16 -12.89 0.47
C ILE A 256 7.47 -12.14 0.62
N PHE A 257 7.46 -10.91 1.16
CA PHE A 257 8.67 -10.13 1.37
C PHE A 257 9.62 -10.79 2.38
N LEU A 258 9.09 -11.32 3.47
CA LEU A 258 9.87 -12.05 4.48
C LEU A 258 10.54 -13.28 3.87
N VAL A 259 9.77 -14.11 3.14
CA VAL A 259 10.27 -15.33 2.51
C VAL A 259 11.34 -14.99 1.47
N ALA A 260 11.10 -13.99 0.61
CA ALA A 260 12.08 -13.55 -0.39
C ALA A 260 13.36 -13.02 0.26
N SER A 261 13.24 -12.22 1.32
CA SER A 261 14.38 -11.65 2.03
C SER A 261 15.18 -12.72 2.79
N PHE A 262 14.48 -13.68 3.41
CA PHE A 262 15.12 -14.82 4.08
C PHE A 262 15.81 -15.75 3.07
N ALA A 263 15.20 -16.00 1.91
CA ALA A 263 15.83 -16.77 0.84
C ALA A 263 17.09 -16.09 0.30
N ALA A 264 17.05 -14.76 0.09
CA ALA A 264 18.22 -13.98 -0.31
C ALA A 264 19.33 -14.03 0.77
N PHE A 265 18.95 -13.87 2.04
CA PHE A 265 19.88 -13.99 3.16
C PHE A 265 20.53 -15.39 3.23
N ALA A 266 19.72 -16.45 3.11
CA ALA A 266 20.21 -17.82 3.10
C ALA A 266 21.16 -18.08 1.93
N ALA A 267 20.82 -17.61 0.73
CA ALA A 267 21.68 -17.72 -0.45
C ALA A 267 23.03 -16.99 -0.27
N CYS A 268 23.05 -15.85 0.44
CA CYS A 268 24.28 -15.14 0.77
C CYS A 268 25.10 -15.84 1.87
N MET A 269 24.46 -16.53 2.82
CA MET A 269 25.13 -17.23 3.91
C MET A 269 25.64 -18.63 3.54
N LEU A 270 25.00 -19.30 2.57
CA LEU A 270 25.33 -20.68 2.19
C LEU A 270 26.81 -20.84 1.74
N PRO A 271 27.40 -19.95 0.92
CA PRO A 271 28.82 -20.02 0.56
C PRO A 271 29.76 -19.86 1.77
N VAL A 272 29.39 -19.02 2.74
CA VAL A 272 30.19 -18.74 3.95
C VAL A 272 30.23 -19.95 4.88
N LEU A 273 29.13 -20.71 4.96
CA LEU A 273 29.05 -21.95 5.73
C LEU A 273 29.75 -23.11 5.01
N ALA A 274 29.58 -23.24 3.69
CA ALA A 274 30.18 -24.31 2.91
C ALA A 274 31.72 -24.23 2.86
N SER A 275 32.29 -23.03 2.88
CA SER A 275 33.75 -22.83 2.87
C SER A 275 34.45 -23.16 4.19
N ARG A 276 33.71 -23.62 5.22
CA ARG A 276 34.26 -24.02 6.53
C ARG A 276 34.18 -25.51 6.84
N VAL A 277 33.69 -26.35 5.92
CA VAL A 277 33.81 -27.80 6.08
C VAL A 277 35.31 -28.13 6.04
N PRO A 278 35.90 -28.59 7.16
CA PRO A 278 37.31 -28.98 7.16
C PRO A 278 37.47 -30.13 6.17
N GLU A 279 38.36 -29.96 5.21
CA GLU A 279 38.83 -31.05 4.36
C GLU A 279 39.42 -32.11 5.31
N GLU A 280 38.68 -33.19 5.52
CA GLU A 280 39.14 -34.34 6.28
C GLU A 280 40.45 -34.79 5.62
N PRO A 281 41.59 -34.79 6.35
CA PRO A 281 42.86 -35.10 5.72
C PRO A 281 42.76 -36.52 5.15
N PRO A 282 43.16 -36.73 3.88
CA PRO A 282 43.14 -38.07 3.30
C PRO A 282 43.92 -38.99 4.22
N ALA A 283 43.29 -40.09 4.63
CA ALA A 283 43.92 -41.13 5.41
C ALA A 283 45.12 -41.69 4.63
N GLU A 284 46.31 -41.12 4.84
CA GLU A 284 47.58 -41.70 4.44
C GLU A 284 47.85 -42.88 5.37
N GLY A 285 47.50 -44.08 4.91
CA GLY A 285 47.61 -45.30 5.69
C GLY A 285 47.80 -46.57 4.89
N GLU A 286 48.43 -46.54 3.72
CA GLU A 286 49.05 -47.76 3.14
C GLU A 286 50.15 -47.43 2.11
N LYS A 287 51.36 -47.20 2.62
CA LYS A 287 52.60 -47.37 1.85
C LYS A 287 53.40 -48.46 2.54
N ASN A 288 53.33 -49.69 2.04
CA ASN A 288 54.41 -50.65 2.18
C ASN A 288 54.86 -51.09 0.79
N ALA A 289 56.17 -51.00 0.63
CA ALA A 289 56.94 -51.09 -0.60
C ALA A 289 57.04 -52.52 -1.14
N ILE A 290 57.24 -52.64 -2.45
CA ILE A 290 58.27 -53.50 -3.08
C ILE A 290 58.65 -52.85 -4.42
N ALA A 291 59.95 -52.57 -4.57
CA ALA A 291 60.61 -52.07 -5.77
C ALA A 291 61.09 -53.23 -6.68
N PRO A 292 61.52 -52.97 -7.93
CA PRO A 292 61.48 -53.92 -9.05
C PRO A 292 62.79 -54.70 -9.29
N PRO A 293 62.79 -55.64 -10.26
CA PRO A 293 63.87 -55.63 -11.23
C PRO A 293 63.41 -55.72 -12.70
N ALA A 294 64.30 -55.24 -13.55
CA ALA A 294 64.19 -55.06 -14.98
C ALA A 294 64.30 -56.36 -15.81
N ALA A 295 63.67 -56.36 -17.00
CA ALA A 295 64.13 -57.01 -18.23
C ALA A 295 63.28 -56.44 -19.40
N LEU A 296 63.79 -55.58 -20.29
CA LEU A 296 64.51 -55.89 -21.53
C LEU A 296 63.74 -56.82 -22.50
N GLY A 297 63.28 -56.23 -23.61
CA GLY A 297 62.82 -56.93 -24.81
C GLY A 297 62.00 -56.03 -25.76
N PRO A 298 62.51 -55.67 -26.95
CA PRO A 298 61.86 -54.82 -27.94
C PRO A 298 61.11 -55.63 -29.01
N GLU A 299 60.08 -55.05 -29.63
CA GLU A 299 59.86 -55.00 -31.10
C GLU A 299 58.49 -54.35 -31.42
N PRO A 300 58.31 -53.76 -32.63
CA PRO A 300 57.30 -52.75 -32.94
C PRO A 300 56.16 -53.29 -33.82
N GLY A 301 55.06 -52.53 -33.92
CA GLY A 301 54.22 -52.57 -35.12
C GLY A 301 52.74 -52.24 -34.94
N ALA A 302 52.28 -51.37 -35.84
CA ALA A 302 50.89 -51.15 -36.30
C ALA A 302 49.95 -50.45 -35.31
N ASP A 303 49.70 -49.15 -35.53
CA ASP A 303 48.60 -48.62 -36.37
C ASP A 303 47.20 -48.92 -35.79
N GLU A 304 46.56 -47.90 -35.20
CA GLU A 304 45.31 -47.34 -35.74
C GLU A 304 44.68 -46.23 -34.87
N LYS A 305 44.56 -45.05 -35.51
CA LYS A 305 43.50 -44.02 -35.48
C LYS A 305 42.95 -43.43 -34.16
N PRO A 306 42.94 -42.08 -34.05
CA PRO A 306 42.21 -41.35 -33.01
C PRO A 306 40.77 -41.00 -33.41
N THR A 307 39.80 -41.27 -32.54
CA THR A 307 38.42 -40.76 -32.68
C THR A 307 38.29 -39.36 -32.07
N ARG A 308 38.32 -38.40 -32.98
CA ARG A 308 38.03 -36.97 -32.84
C ARG A 308 36.56 -36.75 -32.43
N ARG A 309 36.27 -36.24 -31.23
CA ARG A 309 34.92 -35.75 -30.87
C ARG A 309 34.85 -34.22 -30.95
N ARG A 310 33.82 -33.81 -31.69
CA ARG A 310 33.56 -32.53 -32.36
C ARG A 310 33.15 -31.41 -31.39
N ARG A 311 33.75 -30.23 -31.57
CA ARG A 311 33.16 -28.89 -31.33
C ARG A 311 32.20 -28.54 -32.48
N THR A 312 31.13 -27.79 -32.18
CA THR A 312 30.38 -26.76 -32.99
C THR A 312 28.92 -26.73 -32.48
N SER A 313 28.13 -25.66 -32.38
CA SER A 313 28.15 -24.27 -32.88
C SER A 313 27.04 -23.50 -32.11
N ARG A 314 27.29 -22.33 -31.49
CA ARG A 314 26.98 -20.97 -32.01
C ARG A 314 25.97 -20.92 -33.18
N ARG A 315 24.85 -20.19 -33.04
CA ARG A 315 24.47 -18.96 -33.81
C ARG A 315 22.94 -18.71 -33.88
N SER A 316 22.60 -17.41 -33.74
CA SER A 316 21.46 -16.62 -34.31
C SER A 316 20.01 -17.01 -33.98
N ARG A 317 19.07 -16.14 -33.54
CA ARG A 317 18.73 -14.72 -33.82
C ARG A 317 17.98 -14.50 -35.16
N SER A 318 16.65 -14.32 -35.10
CA SER A 318 15.73 -13.59 -36.02
C SER A 318 14.29 -13.78 -35.49
N HIS A 319 13.44 -12.82 -35.13
CA HIS A 319 12.84 -11.68 -35.85
C HIS A 319 12.13 -12.02 -37.18
N ALA A 320 10.78 -12.08 -37.14
CA ALA A 320 9.77 -11.77 -38.19
C ALA A 320 8.41 -12.20 -37.59
N SER A 321 7.36 -11.40 -37.36
CA SER A 321 6.58 -10.44 -38.17
C SER A 321 5.84 -11.05 -39.38
N ARG A 322 4.54 -10.68 -39.46
CA ARG A 322 3.49 -10.85 -40.48
C ARG A 322 2.59 -12.10 -40.38
N THR A 323 1.28 -11.97 -40.12
CA THR A 323 0.14 -11.35 -40.86
C THR A 323 -0.41 -12.28 -41.95
N HIS A 324 -1.68 -12.68 -41.80
CA HIS A 324 -2.72 -13.04 -42.80
C HIS A 324 -3.88 -13.67 -41.98
N GLU A 325 -5.09 -13.12 -41.84
CA GLU A 325 -6.12 -12.76 -42.82
C GLU A 325 -6.56 -13.93 -43.72
N ALA A 326 -7.73 -14.50 -43.41
CA ALA A 326 -8.65 -15.13 -44.36
C ALA A 326 -10.02 -15.40 -43.71
N THR A 327 -11.01 -14.63 -44.13
CA THR A 327 -12.45 -14.98 -44.20
C THR A 327 -12.68 -15.79 -45.49
N PRO A 328 -13.71 -16.67 -45.58
CA PRO A 328 -14.97 -16.33 -46.29
C PRO A 328 -16.22 -16.90 -45.56
N ALA A 329 -17.38 -16.22 -45.48
CA ALA A 329 -18.49 -16.12 -46.47
C ALA A 329 -18.97 -17.49 -46.98
N ALA A 330 -20.24 -17.90 -47.01
CA ALA A 330 -21.54 -17.26 -46.83
C ALA A 330 -22.62 -18.37 -46.66
N GLU A 331 -23.75 -18.09 -46.00
CA GLU A 331 -25.08 -18.52 -46.46
C GLU A 331 -26.21 -17.88 -45.61
N ALA A 332 -27.05 -17.12 -46.31
CA ALA A 332 -28.41 -16.67 -45.99
C ALA A 332 -29.23 -17.02 -47.28
N PRO A 333 -30.58 -17.09 -47.30
CA PRO A 333 -31.53 -16.25 -46.57
C PRO A 333 -32.83 -16.98 -46.09
N GLU A 334 -33.70 -16.28 -45.34
CA GLU A 334 -35.12 -16.02 -45.72
C GLU A 334 -35.91 -15.44 -44.52
N SER A 335 -36.93 -14.67 -44.89
CA SER A 335 -37.68 -13.61 -44.24
C SER A 335 -38.66 -13.97 -43.12
N ALA A 336 -38.89 -13.03 -42.19
CA ALA A 336 -40.24 -12.57 -41.80
C ALA A 336 -40.18 -11.32 -40.92
N ILE A 337 -40.66 -10.19 -41.46
CA ILE A 337 -41.07 -8.98 -40.74
C ILE A 337 -42.55 -9.15 -40.37
N PRO A 338 -43.01 -8.63 -39.22
CA PRO A 338 -44.35 -8.06 -39.19
C PRO A 338 -44.37 -6.58 -38.84
N SER A 339 -45.37 -5.95 -39.45
CA SER A 339 -45.59 -4.54 -39.66
C SER A 339 -45.91 -3.71 -38.42
N ALA A 340 -45.66 -2.41 -38.60
CA ALA A 340 -46.21 -1.30 -37.85
C ALA A 340 -47.74 -1.39 -37.68
N ASN A 341 -48.23 -0.94 -36.53
CA ASN A 341 -49.59 -0.43 -36.42
C ASN A 341 -49.60 0.89 -35.65
N ASP A 342 -50.30 1.85 -36.27
CA ASP A 342 -50.49 3.23 -35.89
C ASP A 342 -51.37 3.38 -34.65
N GLY A 343 -51.07 4.41 -33.85
CA GLY A 343 -51.85 4.78 -32.68
C GLY A 343 -51.52 6.19 -32.21
N GLN A 344 -52.01 7.17 -32.97
CA GLN A 344 -51.95 8.62 -32.72
C GLN A 344 -52.31 9.01 -31.28
N THR A 345 -51.55 9.93 -30.67
CA THR A 345 -52.11 11.09 -29.92
C THR A 345 -51.04 12.18 -29.72
N PRO A 346 -51.42 13.47 -29.71
CA PRO A 346 -50.55 14.55 -30.18
C PRO A 346 -49.74 15.28 -29.10
N LEU A 347 -48.61 15.80 -29.56
CA LEU A 347 -47.71 16.78 -28.96
C LEU A 347 -48.43 17.92 -28.21
N ARG A 348 -48.35 17.91 -26.87
CA ARG A 348 -48.73 19.06 -26.05
C ARG A 348 -47.56 20.03 -25.89
N ARG A 349 -47.48 20.96 -26.84
CA ARG A 349 -46.68 22.19 -26.80
C ARG A 349 -47.18 23.09 -25.66
N ARG A 350 -46.44 23.24 -24.56
CA ARG A 350 -46.76 24.22 -23.52
C ARG A 350 -45.96 25.50 -23.74
N ARG A 351 -46.71 26.56 -24.06
CA ARG A 351 -46.30 27.93 -24.33
C ARG A 351 -45.44 28.52 -23.22
N SER A 352 -44.39 29.23 -23.64
CA SER A 352 -43.81 30.37 -22.96
C SER A 352 -44.89 31.43 -22.68
N ARG A 353 -45.06 31.82 -21.42
CA ARG A 353 -45.75 33.06 -21.06
C ARG A 353 -44.70 34.00 -20.49
N LEU A 354 -44.41 35.04 -21.27
CA LEU A 354 -44.01 36.33 -20.75
C LEU A 354 -45.09 36.80 -19.78
N SER A 355 -44.67 37.30 -18.63
CA SER A 355 -45.39 38.35 -17.92
C SER A 355 -44.34 39.31 -17.39
N ASP A 356 -44.18 40.39 -18.16
CA ASP A 356 -43.76 41.68 -17.66
C ASP A 356 -44.58 42.02 -16.41
N SER A 357 -43.88 42.39 -15.34
CA SER A 357 -44.40 43.32 -14.36
C SER A 357 -43.27 44.29 -14.04
N ASN A 358 -43.14 45.25 -14.94
CA ASN A 358 -42.55 46.55 -14.73
C ASN A 358 -43.29 47.20 -13.56
N VAL A 359 -42.69 47.18 -12.37
CA VAL A 359 -43.11 48.02 -11.24
C VAL A 359 -42.08 49.11 -11.12
N GLN A 360 -42.47 50.24 -11.67
CA GLN A 360 -41.77 51.49 -11.73
C GLN A 360 -41.83 52.15 -10.34
N SER A 361 -40.66 52.40 -9.79
CA SER A 361 -40.42 53.31 -8.67
C SER A 361 -40.10 54.69 -9.22
N GLU A 362 -40.90 55.70 -8.87
CA GLU A 362 -40.54 57.13 -8.82
C GLU A 362 -41.73 57.83 -8.11
N SER A 363 -41.68 58.46 -6.93
CA SER A 363 -40.82 59.55 -6.41
C SER A 363 -40.87 60.82 -7.27
N ASP A 364 -41.89 61.65 -7.08
CA ASP A 364 -41.81 62.99 -6.48
C ASP A 364 -43.21 63.61 -6.31
#